data_AF-A0A925D332-F1
#
_entry.id   AF-A0A925D332-F1
#
_cell.length_a   1.000
_cell.length_b   1.000
_cell.length_c   1.000
_cell.angle_alpha   90.00
_cell.angle_beta   90.00
_cell.angle_gamma   90.00
#
_symmetry.space_group_name_H-M   'P 1'
#
loop_
_entity.id
_entity.type
_entity.pdbx_description
1 polymer ?
#
loop_
_entity_poly.entity_id
_entity_poly.type
_entity_poly.pdbx_seq_one_letter_code
_entity_poly.pdbx_strand_id
1 'polypeptide(L)'
;MPRTIRLALFHPVAAVVLFGLCFAISCGTSNPATSPGAGKPTNTIDVAALDFDTPELKDRLQLFDRTARDLSAAEVDWKHHEYTLAGNFVTAVWAQGAGYDEECRPSREPQHQVGTRKVEVDTIVVEGKAKSAAITIERVDASPQQWSVFCHYREATEQGIAGAGWGVTLFKWDAQKQKSYVPFRPYERTTARLQLGPRYSYQVENTPVEVVSELPQEQDFLRYLESPASLRTAYLEASGKLLKKIEEIIATHQAEKRIFGENKGDGRPPPTSLKPLTVAEEAGEVAKARKHFAELDEIVKEEHLAIHAALRKAFPFENCWPELRPDTQENSSRRPASNDR
;
A
#
# COMPACT_ATOMS: atom_id res chain seq x y z
N MET A 1 -6.66 -55.23 -0.63
CA MET A 1 -7.46 -54.16 0.01
C MET A 1 -6.67 -52.86 -0.04
N PRO A 2 -7.00 -51.90 -0.92
CA PRO A 2 -6.29 -50.63 -0.98
C PRO A 2 -6.90 -49.64 0.02
N ARG A 3 -6.04 -48.94 0.78
CA ARG A 3 -6.44 -47.85 1.69
C ARG A 3 -6.57 -46.56 0.90
N THR A 4 -7.79 -46.05 0.80
CA THR A 4 -8.11 -44.75 0.21
C THR A 4 -7.76 -43.64 1.19
N ILE A 5 -6.74 -42.84 0.88
CA ILE A 5 -6.43 -41.60 1.61
C ILE A 5 -7.42 -40.54 1.13
N ARG A 6 -8.34 -40.11 2.01
CA ARG A 6 -9.21 -38.95 1.78
C ARG A 6 -8.39 -37.67 1.99
N LEU A 7 -8.10 -36.96 0.91
CA LEU A 7 -7.69 -35.56 0.97
C LEU A 7 -8.86 -34.73 1.51
N ALA A 8 -8.66 -34.07 2.64
CA ALA A 8 -9.57 -33.04 3.13
C ALA A 8 -9.38 -31.78 2.28
N LEU A 9 -10.43 -31.38 1.57
CA LEU A 9 -10.57 -30.09 0.91
C LEU A 9 -10.63 -28.98 1.97
N PHE A 10 -9.52 -28.29 2.19
CA PHE A 10 -9.49 -27.06 2.97
C PHE A 10 -10.05 -25.91 2.12
N HIS A 11 -11.12 -25.28 2.61
CA HIS A 11 -11.58 -24.01 2.11
C HIS A 11 -10.62 -22.90 2.61
N PRO A 12 -10.17 -21.98 1.75
CA PRO A 12 -9.47 -20.79 2.21
C PRO A 12 -10.46 -19.85 2.88
N VAL A 13 -10.32 -19.65 4.20
CA VAL A 13 -10.96 -18.54 4.91
C VAL A 13 -10.22 -17.27 4.50
N ALA A 14 -10.87 -16.43 3.71
CA ALA A 14 -10.35 -15.12 3.34
C ALA A 14 -10.34 -14.22 4.58
N ALA A 15 -9.15 -13.93 5.12
CA ALA A 15 -8.97 -12.81 6.03
C ALA A 15 -9.21 -11.52 5.23
N VAL A 16 -10.36 -10.87 5.48
CA VAL A 16 -10.67 -9.57 4.91
C VAL A 16 -9.89 -8.53 5.71
N VAL A 17 -8.73 -8.13 5.18
CA VAL A 17 -8.01 -6.94 5.63
C VAL A 17 -8.74 -5.73 5.05
N LEU A 18 -9.65 -5.15 5.84
CA LEU A 18 -10.33 -3.91 5.53
C LEU A 18 -9.41 -2.74 5.93
N PHE A 19 -8.76 -2.13 4.95
CA PHE A 19 -8.19 -0.80 5.12
C PHE A 19 -8.93 0.20 4.24
N GLY A 20 -9.41 1.25 4.88
CA GLY A 20 -9.96 2.44 4.26
C GLY A 20 -8.86 3.23 3.56
N LEU A 21 -8.51 2.81 2.34
CA LEU A 21 -8.18 3.75 1.29
C LEU A 21 -9.52 4.22 0.73
N CYS A 22 -9.94 5.43 1.12
CA CYS A 22 -11.03 6.13 0.45
C CYS A 22 -10.58 6.44 -0.99
N PHE A 23 -10.65 5.45 -1.88
CA PHE A 23 -10.76 5.73 -3.29
C PHE A 23 -12.11 6.39 -3.49
N ALA A 24 -12.10 7.66 -3.93
CA ALA A 24 -13.25 8.25 -4.57
C ALA A 24 -13.55 7.45 -5.85
N ILE A 25 -14.28 6.35 -5.72
CA ILE A 25 -14.94 5.69 -6.83
C ILE A 25 -16.08 6.64 -7.19
N SER A 26 -15.82 7.55 -8.12
CA SER A 26 -16.88 8.27 -8.81
C SER A 26 -17.77 7.22 -9.47
N CYS A 27 -18.97 7.02 -8.91
CA CYS A 27 -20.02 6.21 -9.50
C CYS A 27 -20.50 6.90 -10.80
N GLY A 28 -19.74 6.71 -11.88
CA GLY A 28 -20.19 7.02 -13.22
C GLY A 28 -21.21 5.96 -13.66
N THR A 29 -22.49 6.32 -13.62
CA THR A 29 -23.55 5.59 -14.31
C THR A 29 -23.17 5.39 -15.78
N SER A 30 -23.06 4.13 -16.18
CA SER A 30 -22.77 3.69 -17.54
C SER A 30 -23.94 4.01 -18.47
N ASN A 31 -23.80 5.02 -19.32
CA ASN A 31 -24.57 5.11 -20.55
C ASN A 31 -23.77 4.47 -21.70
N PRO A 32 -24.44 3.72 -22.61
CA PRO A 32 -23.77 3.10 -23.75
C PRO A 32 -23.28 4.15 -24.74
N ALA A 33 -22.18 3.80 -25.41
CA ALA A 33 -21.38 4.66 -26.26
C ALA A 33 -22.16 5.31 -27.41
N THR A 34 -21.86 6.59 -27.66
CA THR A 34 -22.01 7.24 -28.96
C THR A 34 -20.77 8.13 -29.16
N SER A 35 -19.88 7.73 -30.05
CA SER A 35 -18.79 8.58 -30.58
C SER A 35 -19.35 9.62 -31.55
N PRO A 36 -18.59 10.66 -31.99
CA PRO A 36 -17.35 11.24 -31.47
C PRO A 36 -17.56 12.74 -31.13
N GLY A 37 -17.17 13.19 -29.94
CA GLY A 37 -17.38 14.57 -29.51
C GLY A 37 -16.10 15.21 -29.00
N ALA A 38 -15.60 16.19 -29.76
CA ALA A 38 -14.72 17.30 -29.39
C ALA A 38 -13.89 17.15 -28.10
N GLY A 39 -12.56 17.17 -28.26
CA GLY A 39 -11.61 17.22 -27.15
C GLY A 39 -12.04 18.25 -26.12
N LYS A 40 -12.48 17.78 -24.94
CA LYS A 40 -12.65 18.65 -23.79
C LYS A 40 -11.29 19.27 -23.52
N PRO A 41 -11.17 20.60 -23.35
CA PRO A 41 -9.95 21.18 -22.83
C PRO A 41 -9.72 20.55 -21.46
N THR A 42 -8.72 19.68 -21.36
CA THR A 42 -8.13 19.32 -20.08
C THR A 42 -7.55 20.62 -19.55
N ASN A 43 -8.13 21.13 -18.46
CA ASN A 43 -7.57 22.26 -17.73
C ASN A 43 -6.28 21.76 -17.05
N THR A 44 -5.19 21.71 -17.82
CA THR A 44 -3.87 21.41 -17.28
C THR A 44 -3.54 22.45 -16.22
N ILE A 45 -3.10 21.99 -15.05
CA ILE A 45 -2.70 22.82 -13.92
C ILE A 45 -1.19 22.99 -13.94
N ASP A 46 -0.73 24.23 -13.87
CA ASP A 46 0.66 24.52 -13.54
C ASP A 46 0.88 24.38 -12.03
N VAL A 47 1.47 23.26 -11.61
CA VAL A 47 1.79 23.00 -10.20
C VAL A 47 2.78 23.98 -9.61
N ALA A 48 3.59 24.66 -10.43
CA ALA A 48 4.52 25.68 -9.94
C ALA A 48 3.78 26.95 -9.47
N ALA A 49 2.57 27.18 -9.99
CA ALA A 49 1.70 28.31 -9.68
C ALA A 49 0.75 28.04 -8.49
N LEU A 50 0.69 26.82 -7.96
CA LEU A 50 -0.11 26.52 -6.77
C LEU A 50 0.45 27.22 -5.53
N ASP A 51 -0.45 27.73 -4.69
CA ASP A 51 -0.13 28.26 -3.36
C ASP A 51 -0.03 27.09 -2.38
N PHE A 52 1.17 26.79 -1.89
CA PHE A 52 1.39 25.72 -0.92
C PHE A 52 1.31 26.25 0.50
N ASP A 53 0.79 25.44 1.41
CA ASP A 53 0.69 25.77 2.83
C ASP A 53 2.06 26.01 3.46
N THR A 54 3.09 25.29 2.98
CA THR A 54 4.49 25.51 3.34
C THR A 54 5.41 25.38 2.12
N PRO A 55 6.57 26.06 2.09
CA PRO A 55 7.55 25.90 1.01
C PRO A 55 8.11 24.47 0.94
N GLU A 56 8.23 23.75 2.05
CA GLU A 56 8.75 22.38 2.08
C GLU A 56 7.86 21.41 1.28
N LEU A 57 6.52 21.56 1.37
CA LEU A 57 5.60 20.76 0.57
C LEU A 57 5.74 21.04 -0.93
N LYS A 58 5.96 22.31 -1.30
CA LYS A 58 6.21 22.69 -2.69
C LYS A 58 7.49 22.04 -3.22
N ASP A 59 8.57 22.16 -2.47
CA ASP A 59 9.87 21.58 -2.83
C ASP A 59 9.77 20.05 -2.93
N ARG A 60 9.04 19.41 -2.00
CA ARG A 60 8.82 17.97 -2.02
C ARG A 60 8.03 17.52 -3.25
N LEU A 61 6.92 18.19 -3.59
CA LEU A 61 6.14 17.85 -4.79
C LEU A 61 6.99 18.03 -6.06
N GLN A 62 7.74 19.12 -6.17
CA GLN A 62 8.65 19.37 -7.29
C GLN A 62 9.75 18.31 -7.40
N LEU A 63 10.24 17.80 -6.27
CA LEU A 63 11.20 16.71 -6.25
C LEU A 63 10.60 15.38 -6.75
N PHE A 64 9.38 15.06 -6.32
CA PHE A 64 8.64 13.89 -6.82
C PHE A 64 8.37 14.00 -8.32
N ASP A 65 7.89 15.15 -8.79
CA ASP A 65 7.62 15.43 -10.20
C ASP A 65 8.87 15.28 -11.06
N ARG A 66 9.97 15.94 -10.70
CA ARG A 66 11.25 15.81 -11.43
C ARG A 66 11.72 14.38 -11.48
N THR A 67 11.66 13.66 -10.37
CA THR A 67 12.11 12.25 -10.34
C THR A 67 11.24 11.36 -11.22
N ALA A 68 9.92 11.58 -11.25
CA ALA A 68 9.02 10.85 -12.15
C ALA A 68 9.34 11.16 -13.63
N ARG A 69 9.59 12.42 -13.97
CA ARG A 69 10.00 12.84 -15.32
C ARG A 69 11.32 12.20 -15.73
N ASP A 70 12.34 12.28 -14.89
CA ASP A 70 13.67 11.73 -15.16
C ASP A 70 13.59 10.21 -15.38
N LEU A 71 12.81 9.50 -14.54
CA LEU A 71 12.55 8.08 -14.72
C LEU A 71 11.87 7.79 -16.06
N SER A 72 10.82 8.54 -16.40
CA SER A 72 10.07 8.35 -17.64
C SER A 72 10.88 8.69 -18.90
N ALA A 73 11.85 9.62 -18.80
CA ALA A 73 12.72 10.02 -19.89
C ALA A 73 13.89 9.04 -20.10
N ALA A 74 14.32 8.34 -19.05
CA ALA A 74 15.40 7.35 -19.11
C ALA A 74 14.97 6.02 -19.75
N GLU A 75 13.67 5.79 -19.89
CA GLU A 75 13.10 4.53 -20.39
C GLU A 75 12.11 4.77 -21.53
N VAL A 76 11.89 3.76 -22.38
CA VAL A 76 10.93 3.85 -23.49
C VAL A 76 9.50 3.53 -23.04
N ASP A 77 8.52 3.97 -23.82
CA ASP A 77 7.10 3.60 -23.70
C ASP A 77 6.36 4.09 -22.45
N TRP A 78 6.87 5.14 -21.81
CA TRP A 78 6.11 5.86 -20.78
C TRP A 78 5.07 6.78 -21.42
N LYS A 79 3.84 6.64 -20.96
CA LYS A 79 2.72 7.54 -21.23
C LYS A 79 2.63 8.53 -20.09
N HIS A 80 2.15 9.74 -20.38
CA HIS A 80 2.04 10.80 -19.39
C HIS A 80 0.69 11.52 -19.52
N HIS A 81 0.00 11.61 -18.39
CA HIS A 81 -1.17 12.46 -18.22
C HIS A 81 -0.79 13.63 -17.31
N GLU A 82 -0.90 14.84 -17.85
CA GLU A 82 -0.51 16.08 -17.17
C GLU A 82 -1.36 16.33 -15.91
N TYR A 83 -0.92 17.28 -15.08
CA TYR A 83 -1.66 17.67 -13.88
C TYR A 83 -3.07 18.13 -14.21
N THR A 84 -4.05 17.42 -13.68
CA THR A 84 -5.47 17.79 -13.77
C THR A 84 -6.11 17.79 -12.39
N LEU A 85 -7.19 18.56 -12.23
CA LEU A 85 -7.97 18.60 -11.00
C LEU A 85 -9.09 17.56 -11.04
N ALA A 86 -9.11 16.66 -10.05
CA ALA A 86 -10.20 15.73 -9.79
C ALA A 86 -10.66 15.85 -8.33
N GLY A 87 -11.77 16.53 -8.08
CA GLY A 87 -12.17 16.90 -6.72
C GLY A 87 -11.16 17.87 -6.12
N ASN A 88 -10.53 17.48 -5.01
CA ASN A 88 -9.47 18.26 -4.37
C ASN A 88 -8.05 17.81 -4.77
N PHE A 89 -7.91 16.81 -5.65
CA PHE A 89 -6.61 16.26 -6.03
C PHE A 89 -6.12 16.92 -7.31
N VAL A 90 -4.90 17.44 -7.29
CA VAL A 90 -4.15 17.85 -8.47
C VAL A 90 -3.10 16.78 -8.73
N THR A 91 -3.26 16.03 -9.82
CA THR A 91 -2.51 14.79 -10.04
C THR A 91 -1.95 14.71 -11.45
N ALA A 92 -0.68 14.32 -11.57
CA ALA A 92 -0.07 13.86 -12.82
C ALA A 92 0.27 12.37 -12.71
N VAL A 93 0.20 11.67 -13.84
CA VAL A 93 0.43 10.23 -13.90
C VAL A 93 1.39 9.90 -15.04
N TRP A 94 2.40 9.11 -14.73
CA TRP A 94 3.26 8.44 -15.70
C TRP A 94 2.96 6.95 -15.63
N ALA A 95 2.72 6.31 -16.77
CA ALA A 95 2.40 4.88 -16.82
C ALA A 95 3.12 4.17 -17.98
N GLN A 96 3.51 2.92 -17.74
CA GLN A 96 4.21 2.08 -18.72
C GLN A 96 3.55 0.70 -18.78
N GLY A 97 3.53 0.13 -19.99
CA GLY A 97 3.00 -1.21 -20.28
C GLY A 97 1.60 -1.21 -20.90
N ALA A 98 1.21 -2.36 -21.46
CA ALA A 98 -0.05 -2.53 -22.18
C ALA A 98 -1.31 -2.41 -21.30
N GLY A 99 -1.14 -2.40 -19.98
CA GLY A 99 -2.21 -2.23 -19.01
C GLY A 99 -2.70 -0.81 -18.82
N TYR A 100 -2.16 0.16 -19.57
CA TYR A 100 -2.56 1.57 -19.48
C TYR A 100 -2.88 2.13 -20.86
N ASP A 101 -3.97 2.89 -20.98
CA ASP A 101 -4.29 3.65 -22.19
C ASP A 101 -3.47 4.95 -22.29
N GLU A 102 -3.69 5.74 -23.35
CA GLU A 102 -2.98 7.02 -23.58
C GLU A 102 -3.25 8.08 -22.49
N GLU A 103 -4.36 7.94 -21.76
CA GLU A 103 -4.71 8.81 -20.62
C GLU A 103 -4.23 8.21 -19.29
N CYS A 104 -3.32 7.22 -19.34
CA CYS A 104 -2.80 6.48 -18.19
C CYS A 104 -3.88 5.78 -17.35
N ARG A 105 -5.04 5.46 -17.95
CA ARG A 105 -6.10 4.73 -17.26
C ARG A 105 -5.83 3.23 -17.31
N PRO A 106 -6.01 2.52 -16.18
CA PRO A 106 -5.74 1.10 -16.08
C PRO A 106 -6.78 0.30 -16.88
N SER A 107 -6.31 -0.70 -17.62
CA SER A 107 -7.16 -1.69 -18.27
C SER A 107 -8.01 -2.42 -17.24
N ARG A 108 -9.26 -2.72 -17.60
CA ARG A 108 -10.16 -3.54 -16.76
C ARG A 108 -9.83 -5.04 -16.85
N GLU A 109 -8.95 -5.42 -17.77
CA GLU A 109 -8.59 -6.81 -18.03
C GLU A 109 -7.36 -7.20 -17.22
N PRO A 110 -7.47 -8.16 -16.28
CA PRO A 110 -6.38 -8.50 -15.36
C PRO A 110 -5.07 -8.90 -16.05
N GLN A 111 -5.14 -9.60 -17.19
CA GLN A 111 -3.98 -10.03 -17.96
C GLN A 111 -3.14 -8.87 -18.53
N HIS A 112 -3.74 -7.68 -18.69
CA HIS A 112 -3.02 -6.51 -19.17
C HIS A 112 -2.35 -5.74 -18.03
N GLN A 113 -2.67 -6.03 -16.77
CA GLN A 113 -2.12 -5.31 -15.62
C GLN A 113 -0.73 -5.82 -15.17
N VAL A 114 -0.19 -6.90 -15.76
CA VAL A 114 1.16 -7.41 -15.45
C VAL A 114 2.25 -6.80 -16.31
N GLY A 115 3.47 -6.74 -15.77
CA GLY A 115 4.58 -6.06 -16.45
C GLY A 115 4.34 -4.56 -16.60
N THR A 116 3.51 -3.98 -15.72
CA THR A 116 3.14 -2.57 -15.78
C THR A 116 3.81 -1.77 -14.69
N ARG A 117 3.97 -0.47 -14.95
CA ARG A 117 4.49 0.50 -13.98
C ARG A 117 3.66 1.76 -14.01
N LYS A 118 3.52 2.39 -12.84
CA LYS A 118 2.86 3.68 -12.67
C LYS A 118 3.60 4.50 -11.63
N VAL A 119 3.79 5.77 -11.92
CA VAL A 119 4.15 6.79 -10.93
C VAL A 119 3.07 7.86 -11.00
N GLU A 120 2.52 8.20 -9.85
CA GLU A 120 1.50 9.22 -9.70
C GLU A 120 2.01 10.23 -8.68
N VAL A 121 2.03 11.50 -9.05
CA VAL A 121 2.45 12.60 -8.19
C VAL A 121 1.25 13.48 -7.97
N ASP A 122 0.93 13.75 -6.71
CA ASP A 122 -0.28 14.48 -6.38
C ASP A 122 -0.14 15.42 -5.18
N THR A 123 -1.00 16.42 -5.17
CA THR A 123 -1.22 17.31 -4.04
C THR A 123 -2.72 17.50 -3.83
N ILE A 124 -3.12 17.70 -2.58
CA ILE A 124 -4.51 17.98 -2.19
C ILE A 124 -4.66 19.48 -1.98
N VAL A 125 -5.55 20.11 -2.73
CA VAL A 125 -5.88 21.52 -2.65
C VAL A 125 -7.17 21.71 -1.85
N VAL A 126 -7.10 22.43 -0.74
CA VAL A 126 -8.24 22.79 0.11
C VAL A 126 -8.27 24.31 0.23
N GLU A 127 -9.42 24.92 -0.05
CA GLU A 127 -9.60 26.38 0.04
C GLU A 127 -8.55 27.18 -0.74
N GLY A 128 -8.14 26.66 -1.90
CA GLY A 128 -7.15 27.30 -2.79
C GLY A 128 -5.70 27.07 -2.40
N LYS A 129 -5.42 26.34 -1.30
CA LYS A 129 -4.05 26.00 -0.86
C LYS A 129 -3.74 24.53 -1.02
N ALA A 130 -2.58 24.21 -1.58
CA ALA A 130 -1.99 22.88 -1.62
C ALA A 130 -1.47 22.49 -0.23
N LYS A 131 -2.09 21.46 0.36
CA LYS A 131 -1.91 21.01 1.76
C LYS A 131 -1.06 19.74 1.90
N SER A 132 -0.60 19.17 0.79
CA SER A 132 0.21 17.94 0.80
C SER A 132 1.15 17.83 -0.39
N ALA A 133 2.09 16.89 -0.30
CA ALA A 133 2.89 16.42 -1.42
C ALA A 133 2.95 14.90 -1.34
N ALA A 134 2.57 14.22 -2.41
CA ALA A 134 2.47 12.77 -2.42
C ALA A 134 3.01 12.15 -3.70
N ILE A 135 3.45 10.90 -3.55
CA ILE A 135 3.84 10.02 -4.63
C ILE A 135 3.26 8.63 -4.40
N THR A 136 2.66 8.06 -5.44
CA THR A 136 2.21 6.68 -5.50
C THR A 136 2.94 5.95 -6.62
N ILE A 137 3.55 4.81 -6.29
CA ILE A 137 4.35 4.00 -7.19
C ILE A 137 3.70 2.62 -7.27
N GLU A 138 3.44 2.15 -8.47
CA GLU A 138 2.98 0.80 -8.75
C GLU A 138 3.95 0.13 -9.71
N ARG A 139 4.38 -1.08 -9.39
CA ARG A 139 5.15 -1.96 -10.27
C ARG A 139 4.60 -3.37 -10.14
N VAL A 140 3.91 -3.84 -11.16
CA VAL A 140 3.45 -5.23 -11.26
C VAL A 140 4.45 -6.00 -12.11
N ASP A 141 5.16 -6.96 -11.51
CA ASP A 141 6.14 -7.75 -12.24
C ASP A 141 5.46 -8.64 -13.29
N ALA A 142 6.12 -8.87 -14.42
CA ALA A 142 5.62 -9.76 -15.47
C ALA A 142 5.68 -11.25 -15.06
N SER A 143 6.50 -11.58 -14.06
CA SER A 143 6.58 -12.92 -13.48
C SER A 143 5.75 -13.00 -12.19
N PRO A 144 4.88 -14.02 -12.04
CA PRO A 144 4.11 -14.24 -10.81
C PRO A 144 4.97 -14.72 -9.63
N GLN A 145 6.22 -15.14 -9.89
CA GLN A 145 7.17 -15.56 -8.86
C GLN A 145 7.97 -14.37 -8.29
N GLN A 146 7.97 -13.23 -8.97
CA GLN A 146 8.70 -12.04 -8.57
C GLN A 146 7.81 -11.10 -7.74
N TRP A 147 8.44 -10.34 -6.85
CA TRP A 147 7.74 -9.36 -6.03
C TRP A 147 7.32 -8.14 -6.85
N SER A 148 6.04 -7.81 -6.74
CA SER A 148 5.42 -6.58 -7.19
C SER A 148 5.26 -5.61 -6.03
N VAL A 149 5.18 -4.31 -6.32
CA VAL A 149 5.21 -3.24 -5.33
C VAL A 149 4.06 -2.27 -5.60
N PHE A 150 3.34 -1.92 -4.55
CA PHE A 150 2.49 -0.73 -4.50
C PHE A 150 2.95 0.09 -3.30
N CYS A 151 3.52 1.26 -3.53
CA CYS A 151 4.04 2.16 -2.51
C CYS A 151 3.31 3.49 -2.58
N HIS A 152 2.93 4.04 -1.43
CA HIS A 152 2.46 5.42 -1.32
C HIS A 152 3.24 6.13 -0.24
N TYR A 153 3.50 7.42 -0.45
CA TYR A 153 4.10 8.31 0.54
C TYR A 153 3.46 9.69 0.39
N ARG A 154 3.02 10.29 1.50
CA ARG A 154 2.41 11.61 1.54
C ARG A 154 2.91 12.39 2.75
N GLU A 155 3.41 13.60 2.49
CA GLU A 155 3.58 14.64 3.50
C GLU A 155 2.38 15.58 3.46
N ALA A 156 1.93 16.04 4.62
CA ALA A 156 0.82 16.97 4.73
C ALA A 156 0.94 17.82 6.01
N THR A 157 0.39 19.03 5.98
CA THR A 157 0.35 19.91 7.16
C THR A 157 -0.74 19.56 8.15
N GLU A 158 -1.75 18.77 7.75
CA GLU A 158 -2.91 18.42 8.56
C GLU A 158 -3.17 16.91 8.54
N GLN A 159 -3.48 16.32 9.70
CA GLN A 159 -3.78 14.89 9.84
C GLN A 159 -5.16 14.47 9.28
N GLY A 160 -5.97 15.43 8.83
CA GLY A 160 -7.35 15.22 8.36
C GLY A 160 -7.44 14.70 6.93
N ILE A 161 -8.17 15.43 6.07
CA ILE A 161 -8.49 15.04 4.68
C ILE A 161 -7.22 14.77 3.84
N ALA A 162 -6.12 15.44 4.16
CA ALA A 162 -4.84 15.29 3.46
C ALA A 162 -3.86 14.31 4.12
N GLY A 163 -4.26 13.60 5.18
CA GLY A 163 -3.39 12.96 6.18
C GLY A 163 -2.05 12.41 5.67
N ALA A 164 -0.97 12.83 6.36
CA ALA A 164 0.36 12.31 6.12
C ALA A 164 0.42 10.80 6.41
N GLY A 165 1.15 10.06 5.58
CA GLY A 165 1.37 8.64 5.80
C GLY A 165 2.19 8.01 4.70
N TRP A 166 2.63 6.79 4.95
CA TRP A 166 3.25 5.96 3.93
C TRP A 166 2.79 4.51 4.08
N GLY A 167 2.97 3.73 3.03
CA GLY A 167 2.77 2.29 3.11
C GLY A 167 3.18 1.60 1.83
N VAL A 168 3.72 0.39 1.99
CA VAL A 168 4.16 -0.45 0.88
C VAL A 168 3.45 -1.79 0.96
N THR A 169 2.67 -2.11 -0.06
CA THR A 169 2.17 -3.46 -0.29
C THR A 169 3.13 -4.17 -1.25
N LEU A 170 3.77 -5.23 -0.76
CA LEU A 170 4.57 -6.14 -1.56
C LEU A 170 3.75 -7.40 -1.82
N PHE A 171 3.72 -7.87 -3.06
CA PHE A 171 2.93 -9.05 -3.39
C PHE A 171 3.48 -9.87 -4.54
N LYS A 172 3.18 -11.18 -4.52
CA LYS A 172 3.29 -12.09 -5.67
C LYS A 172 1.88 -12.39 -6.15
N TRP A 173 1.59 -12.16 -7.43
CA TRP A 173 0.25 -12.33 -7.98
C TRP A 173 -0.03 -13.77 -8.41
N ASP A 174 -1.29 -14.17 -8.37
CA ASP A 174 -1.73 -15.53 -8.74
C ASP A 174 -2.06 -15.64 -10.24
N ALA A 175 -1.18 -16.33 -10.98
CA ALA A 175 -1.33 -16.50 -12.42
C ALA A 175 -2.55 -17.29 -12.86
N GLN A 176 -3.10 -18.18 -12.01
CA GLN A 176 -4.33 -18.87 -12.36
C GLN A 176 -5.53 -17.93 -12.26
N LYS A 177 -5.51 -17.02 -11.28
CA LYS A 177 -6.60 -16.05 -11.09
C LYS A 177 -6.63 -14.98 -12.17
N GLN A 178 -5.51 -14.65 -12.80
CA GLN A 178 -5.46 -13.71 -13.93
C GLN A 178 -6.25 -14.13 -15.16
N LYS A 179 -6.59 -15.42 -15.26
CA LYS A 179 -7.47 -15.93 -16.33
C LYS A 179 -8.95 -15.68 -16.04
N SER A 180 -9.30 -15.08 -14.90
CA SER A 180 -10.68 -14.75 -14.56
C SER A 180 -11.21 -13.60 -15.39
N TYR A 181 -12.45 -13.72 -15.85
CA TYR A 181 -13.20 -12.65 -16.53
C TYR A 181 -13.72 -11.56 -15.57
N VAL A 182 -13.58 -11.76 -14.27
CA VAL A 182 -13.98 -10.75 -13.27
C VAL A 182 -12.89 -9.69 -13.23
N PRO A 183 -13.21 -8.39 -13.38
CA PRO A 183 -12.23 -7.32 -13.20
C PRO A 183 -11.71 -7.35 -11.76
N PHE A 184 -10.39 -7.48 -11.60
CA PHE A 184 -9.71 -7.38 -10.31
C PHE A 184 -8.30 -6.83 -10.54
N ARG A 185 -7.70 -6.28 -9.49
CA ARG A 185 -6.30 -5.83 -9.50
C ARG A 185 -5.38 -6.96 -9.06
N PRO A 186 -4.20 -7.18 -9.67
CA PRO A 186 -3.29 -8.27 -9.30
C PRO A 186 -3.01 -8.42 -7.80
N TYR A 187 -2.93 -7.31 -7.04
CA TYR A 187 -2.72 -7.33 -5.59
C TYR A 187 -3.92 -7.76 -4.75
N GLU A 188 -5.12 -7.90 -5.33
CA GLU A 188 -6.31 -8.44 -4.67
C GLU A 188 -6.29 -9.98 -4.65
N ARG A 189 -5.48 -10.59 -5.54
CA ARG A 189 -5.40 -12.03 -5.75
C ARG A 189 -3.93 -12.49 -5.75
N THR A 190 -3.41 -12.67 -4.55
CA THR A 190 -1.98 -12.92 -4.32
C THR A 190 -1.72 -14.34 -3.84
N THR A 191 -0.52 -14.85 -4.13
CA THR A 191 0.03 -16.08 -3.51
C THR A 191 0.85 -15.76 -2.26
N ALA A 192 1.45 -14.56 -2.21
CA ALA A 192 2.09 -14.00 -1.04
C ALA A 192 1.86 -12.48 -0.99
N ARG A 193 1.69 -11.93 0.21
CA ARG A 193 1.51 -10.49 0.42
C ARG A 193 2.16 -10.07 1.74
N LEU A 194 2.85 -8.94 1.71
CA LEU A 194 3.44 -8.28 2.87
C LEU A 194 3.02 -6.81 2.86
N GLN A 195 2.75 -6.27 4.04
CA GLN A 195 2.46 -4.86 4.24
C GLN A 195 3.56 -4.26 5.10
N LEU A 196 4.17 -3.19 4.59
CA LEU A 196 5.03 -2.29 5.33
C LEU A 196 4.29 -0.97 5.53
N GLY A 197 4.56 -0.30 6.63
CA GLY A 197 3.99 1.01 6.92
C GLY A 197 4.23 1.42 8.37
N PRO A 198 3.79 2.63 8.73
CA PRO A 198 3.87 3.11 10.10
C PRO A 198 2.80 2.47 10.99
N ARG A 199 1.84 1.72 10.41
CA ARG A 199 0.76 1.06 11.15
C ARG A 199 0.65 -0.40 10.73
N TYR A 200 0.72 -1.28 11.72
CA TYR A 200 0.44 -2.70 11.58
C TYR A 200 -0.85 -3.00 12.32
N SER A 201 -1.79 -3.68 11.67
CA SER A 201 -3.06 -4.06 12.29
C SER A 201 -3.39 -5.52 12.06
N TYR A 202 -4.17 -6.07 13.00
CA TYR A 202 -4.76 -7.39 12.90
C TYR A 202 -6.16 -7.35 13.53
N GLN A 203 -7.10 -8.04 12.91
CA GLN A 203 -8.48 -8.11 13.39
C GLN A 203 -8.67 -9.41 14.18
N VAL A 204 -8.95 -9.29 15.48
CA VAL A 204 -9.40 -10.41 16.30
C VAL A 204 -10.92 -10.34 16.39
N GLU A 205 -11.62 -11.13 15.56
CA GLU A 205 -13.08 -11.09 15.47
C GLU A 205 -13.62 -9.66 15.19
N ASN A 206 -14.23 -8.98 16.17
CA ASN A 206 -14.71 -7.59 16.05
C ASN A 206 -13.77 -6.56 16.74
N THR A 207 -12.64 -7.00 17.29
CA THR A 207 -11.65 -6.13 17.97
C THR A 207 -10.44 -5.86 17.07
N PRO A 208 -10.25 -4.63 16.56
CA PRO A 208 -9.05 -4.25 15.83
C PRO A 208 -7.89 -4.06 16.81
N VAL A 209 -6.74 -4.65 16.49
CA VAL A 209 -5.50 -4.49 17.25
C VAL A 209 -4.47 -3.82 16.35
N GLU A 210 -3.90 -2.70 16.81
CA GLU A 210 -2.96 -1.92 16.01
C GLU A 210 -1.69 -1.58 16.80
N VAL A 211 -0.55 -1.58 16.12
CA VAL A 211 0.72 -1.00 16.57
C VAL A 211 1.13 0.06 15.56
N VAL A 212 1.49 1.23 16.05
CA VAL A 212 1.93 2.37 15.23
C VAL A 212 3.39 2.67 15.57
N SER A 213 4.19 2.97 14.55
CA SER A 213 5.57 3.42 14.71
C SER A 213 5.60 4.77 15.43
N GLU A 214 6.52 4.91 16.37
CA GLU A 214 6.76 6.16 17.11
C GLU A 214 7.81 7.04 16.40
N LEU A 215 8.42 6.52 15.34
CA LEU A 215 9.40 7.27 14.54
C LEU A 215 8.72 8.35 13.70
N PRO A 216 9.39 9.49 13.45
CA PRO A 216 8.96 10.42 12.41
C PRO A 216 8.76 9.69 11.08
N GLN A 217 7.70 10.03 10.35
CA GLN A 217 7.25 9.32 9.15
C GLN A 217 8.37 9.04 8.14
N GLU A 218 9.18 10.06 7.84
CA GLU A 218 10.30 9.94 6.91
C GLU A 218 11.37 8.96 7.43
N GLN A 219 11.74 9.06 8.71
CA GLN A 219 12.71 8.14 9.32
C GLN A 219 12.19 6.70 9.32
N ASP A 220 10.90 6.50 9.62
CA ASP A 220 10.24 5.21 9.59
C ASP A 220 10.27 4.61 8.17
N PHE A 221 9.92 5.41 7.15
CA PHE A 221 9.96 4.99 5.75
C PHE A 221 11.38 4.63 5.28
N LEU A 222 12.36 5.49 5.57
CA LEU A 222 13.75 5.31 5.15
C LEU A 222 14.38 4.05 5.78
N ARG A 223 13.98 3.69 7.00
CA ARG A 223 14.44 2.45 7.67
C ARG A 223 14.18 1.20 6.81
N TYR A 224 13.05 1.12 6.11
CA TYR A 224 12.76 -0.04 5.24
C TYR A 224 13.50 0.02 3.90
N LEU A 225 13.95 1.19 3.47
CA LEU A 225 14.67 1.38 2.21
C LEU A 225 16.18 1.24 2.35
N GLU A 226 16.72 1.46 3.55
CA GLU A 226 18.15 1.51 3.83
C GLU A 226 18.91 0.24 3.40
N SER A 227 18.44 -0.93 3.83
CA SER A 227 19.06 -2.21 3.45
C SER A 227 18.07 -3.37 3.60
N PRO A 228 18.33 -4.53 2.95
CA PRO A 228 17.51 -5.72 3.16
C PRO A 228 17.48 -6.17 4.62
N ALA A 229 18.60 -6.03 5.34
CA ALA A 229 18.68 -6.37 6.76
C ALA A 229 17.87 -5.41 7.63
N SER A 230 17.91 -4.10 7.33
CA SER A 230 17.10 -3.09 8.05
C SER A 230 15.61 -3.33 7.83
N LEU A 231 15.18 -3.60 6.58
CA LEU A 231 13.81 -4.00 6.24
C LEU A 231 13.36 -5.24 7.03
N ARG A 232 14.16 -6.31 7.02
CA ARG A 232 13.85 -7.54 7.76
C ARG A 232 13.68 -7.28 9.25
N THR A 233 14.65 -6.61 9.86
CA THR A 233 14.65 -6.33 11.30
C THR A 233 13.48 -5.44 11.69
N ALA A 234 13.22 -4.37 10.94
CA ALA A 234 12.10 -3.45 11.19
C ALA A 234 10.76 -4.17 11.12
N TYR A 235 10.56 -4.99 10.09
CA TYR A 235 9.35 -5.78 9.93
C TYR A 235 9.14 -6.76 11.09
N LEU A 236 10.16 -7.59 11.40
CA LEU A 236 10.06 -8.61 12.45
C LEU A 236 9.85 -7.98 13.85
N GLU A 237 10.42 -6.81 14.10
CA GLU A 237 10.17 -6.07 15.33
C GLU A 237 8.71 -5.59 15.42
N ALA A 238 8.19 -5.02 14.34
CA ALA A 238 6.81 -4.54 14.29
C ALA A 238 5.78 -5.69 14.36
N SER A 239 6.02 -6.78 13.62
CA SER A 239 5.16 -7.98 13.65
C SER A 239 5.17 -8.63 15.03
N GLY A 240 6.34 -8.75 15.68
CA GLY A 240 6.47 -9.28 17.03
C GLY A 240 5.76 -8.42 18.09
N LYS A 241 5.87 -7.07 17.99
CA LYS A 241 5.11 -6.15 18.86
C LYS A 241 3.60 -6.32 18.69
N LEU A 242 3.13 -6.43 17.45
CA LEU A 242 1.71 -6.61 17.16
C LEU A 242 1.19 -7.96 17.68
N LEU A 243 1.91 -9.06 17.42
CA LEU A 243 1.54 -10.37 17.93
C LEU A 243 1.44 -10.38 19.46
N LYS A 244 2.42 -9.79 20.16
CA LYS A 244 2.38 -9.66 21.62
C LYS A 244 1.14 -8.88 22.10
N LYS A 245 0.80 -7.78 21.43
CA LYS A 245 -0.38 -6.97 21.75
C LYS A 245 -1.69 -7.73 21.52
N ILE A 246 -1.76 -8.55 20.46
CA ILE A 246 -2.91 -9.42 20.18
C ILE A 246 -3.08 -10.45 21.30
N GLU A 247 -2.00 -11.12 21.69
CA GLU A 247 -2.03 -12.10 22.78
C GLU A 247 -2.46 -11.47 24.11
N GLU A 248 -2.00 -10.25 24.39
CA GLU A 248 -2.40 -9.49 25.58
C GLU A 248 -3.89 -9.12 25.57
N ILE A 249 -4.42 -8.61 24.46
CA ILE A 249 -5.85 -8.28 24.31
C ILE A 249 -6.74 -9.50 24.47
N ILE A 250 -6.31 -10.65 23.93
CA ILE A 250 -7.04 -11.90 24.09
C ILE A 250 -6.95 -12.39 25.55
N ALA A 251 -5.76 -12.39 26.14
CA ALA A 251 -5.55 -12.86 27.52
C ALA A 251 -6.26 -11.99 28.58
N THR A 252 -6.51 -10.72 28.27
CA THR A 252 -7.24 -9.79 29.13
C THR A 252 -8.75 -9.76 28.85
N HIS A 253 -9.27 -10.69 28.02
CA HIS A 253 -10.68 -10.82 27.67
C HIS A 253 -11.30 -9.57 27.01
N GLN A 254 -10.48 -8.78 26.31
CA GLN A 254 -10.91 -7.56 25.62
C GLN A 254 -11.34 -7.82 24.17
N ALA A 255 -11.10 -9.04 23.65
CA ALA A 255 -11.54 -9.44 22.33
C ALA A 255 -13.05 -9.75 22.34
N GLU A 256 -13.78 -9.22 21.35
CA GLU A 256 -15.22 -9.38 21.22
C GLU A 256 -15.59 -9.99 19.87
N LYS A 257 -16.63 -10.83 19.86
CA LYS A 257 -17.30 -11.31 18.65
C LYS A 257 -18.65 -10.66 18.47
N ARG A 258 -19.06 -10.56 17.21
CA ARG A 258 -20.39 -10.10 16.82
C ARG A 258 -21.35 -11.28 16.73
N ILE A 259 -22.42 -11.24 17.50
CA ILE A 259 -23.52 -12.20 17.43
C ILE A 259 -24.68 -11.57 16.66
N PHE A 260 -25.09 -12.23 15.59
CA PHE A 260 -26.26 -11.87 14.81
C PHE A 260 -27.51 -12.49 15.42
N GLY A 261 -28.54 -11.66 15.63
CA GLY A 261 -29.87 -12.12 15.99
C GLY A 261 -30.63 -12.69 14.79
N GLU A 262 -31.91 -12.98 15.02
CA GLU A 262 -32.79 -13.50 13.97
C GLU A 262 -32.99 -12.50 12.82
N ASN A 263 -32.89 -12.99 11.58
CA ASN A 263 -33.20 -12.21 10.39
C ASN A 263 -34.72 -12.24 10.15
N LYS A 264 -35.36 -11.07 10.18
CA LYS A 264 -36.81 -10.92 10.02
C LYS A 264 -37.28 -10.95 8.56
N GLY A 265 -36.37 -10.92 7.57
CA GLY A 265 -36.72 -10.93 6.15
C GLY A 265 -37.39 -9.64 5.65
N ASP A 266 -37.36 -8.56 6.42
CA ASP A 266 -37.96 -7.25 6.09
C ASP A 266 -36.99 -6.32 5.33
N GLY A 267 -35.87 -6.87 4.85
CA GLY A 267 -34.80 -6.12 4.20
C GLY A 267 -33.86 -5.38 5.15
N ARG A 268 -34.08 -5.43 6.47
CA ARG A 268 -33.15 -4.87 7.46
C ARG A 268 -32.09 -5.91 7.84
N PRO A 269 -30.83 -5.50 8.08
CA PRO A 269 -29.84 -6.40 8.67
C PRO A 269 -30.33 -6.95 10.02
N PRO A 270 -30.01 -8.21 10.35
CA PRO A 270 -30.33 -8.76 11.66
C PRO A 270 -29.68 -7.88 12.76
N PRO A 271 -30.37 -7.68 13.90
CA PRO A 271 -29.80 -6.95 15.02
C PRO A 271 -28.51 -7.64 15.48
N THR A 272 -27.52 -6.87 15.93
CA THR A 272 -26.23 -7.40 16.35
C THR A 272 -25.91 -7.01 17.78
N SER A 273 -25.22 -7.89 18.49
CA SER A 273 -24.68 -7.63 19.84
C SER A 273 -23.22 -8.07 19.89
N LEU A 274 -22.42 -7.37 20.70
CA LEU A 274 -21.03 -7.75 20.97
C LEU A 274 -20.99 -8.60 22.23
N LYS A 275 -20.19 -9.66 22.21
CA LYS A 275 -19.93 -10.52 23.36
C LYS A 275 -18.44 -10.83 23.45
N PRO A 276 -17.88 -10.96 24.67
CA PRO A 276 -16.54 -11.49 24.84
C PRO A 276 -16.39 -12.86 24.18
N LEU A 277 -15.17 -13.17 23.75
CA LEU A 277 -14.83 -14.52 23.30
C LEU A 277 -14.93 -15.51 24.46
N THR A 278 -15.28 -16.75 24.13
CA THR A 278 -15.15 -17.88 25.07
C THR A 278 -13.69 -18.33 25.12
N VAL A 279 -13.27 -19.01 26.21
CA VAL A 279 -11.89 -19.54 26.36
C VAL A 279 -11.44 -20.38 25.16
N ALA A 280 -12.34 -21.18 24.58
CA ALA A 280 -12.02 -21.99 23.39
C ALA A 280 -11.80 -21.13 22.14
N GLU A 281 -12.59 -20.06 21.98
CA GLU A 281 -12.43 -19.11 20.87
C GLU A 281 -11.16 -18.28 21.03
N GLU A 282 -10.84 -17.83 22.25
CA GLU A 282 -9.59 -17.14 22.57
C GLU A 282 -8.37 -17.98 22.21
N ALA A 283 -8.35 -19.25 22.64
CA ALA A 283 -7.27 -20.18 22.29
C ALA A 283 -7.17 -20.39 20.76
N GLY A 284 -8.32 -20.42 20.08
CA GLY A 284 -8.41 -20.49 18.62
C GLY A 284 -7.81 -19.25 17.94
N GLU A 285 -8.17 -18.05 18.40
CA GLU A 285 -7.67 -16.78 17.86
C GLU A 285 -6.16 -16.60 18.09
N VAL A 286 -5.65 -16.96 19.28
CA VAL A 286 -4.20 -16.97 19.54
C VAL A 286 -3.48 -17.90 18.58
N ALA A 287 -4.00 -19.13 18.37
CA ALA A 287 -3.39 -20.09 17.45
C ALA A 287 -3.41 -19.59 15.99
N LYS A 288 -4.51 -18.96 15.55
CA LYS A 288 -4.63 -18.33 14.23
C LYS A 288 -3.62 -17.20 14.06
N ALA A 289 -3.55 -16.28 15.02
CA ALA A 289 -2.62 -15.15 14.99
C ALA A 289 -1.16 -15.64 14.94
N ARG A 290 -0.78 -16.55 15.85
CA ARG A 290 0.58 -17.14 15.86
C ARG A 290 0.95 -17.79 14.53
N LYS A 291 0.04 -18.58 13.96
CA LYS A 291 0.26 -19.21 12.65
C LYS A 291 0.44 -18.17 11.55
N HIS A 292 -0.43 -17.17 11.50
CA HIS A 292 -0.37 -16.09 10.51
C HIS A 292 0.97 -15.33 10.56
N PHE A 293 1.40 -14.89 11.75
CA PHE A 293 2.65 -14.16 11.89
C PHE A 293 3.87 -15.06 11.67
N ALA A 294 3.82 -16.34 12.05
CA ALA A 294 4.90 -17.27 11.74
C ALA A 294 5.11 -17.45 10.22
N GLU A 295 4.01 -17.56 9.45
CA GLU A 295 4.08 -17.64 7.98
C GLU A 295 4.67 -16.36 7.37
N LEU A 296 4.26 -15.18 7.84
CA LEU A 296 4.79 -13.91 7.33
C LEU A 296 6.26 -13.67 7.72
N ASP A 297 6.61 -13.99 8.97
CA ASP A 297 7.99 -13.88 9.45
C ASP A 297 8.93 -14.78 8.65
N GLU A 298 8.48 -15.98 8.25
CA GLU A 298 9.26 -16.89 7.42
C GLU A 298 9.49 -16.32 6.02
N ILE A 299 8.45 -15.78 5.39
CA ILE A 299 8.58 -15.10 4.08
C ILE A 299 9.62 -13.98 4.17
N VAL A 300 9.58 -13.14 5.22
CA VAL A 300 10.52 -12.03 5.34
C VAL A 300 11.94 -12.54 5.65
N LYS A 301 12.11 -13.57 6.48
CA LYS A 301 13.42 -14.17 6.73
C LYS A 301 14.05 -14.73 5.46
N GLU A 302 13.28 -15.49 4.68
CA GLU A 302 13.75 -16.16 3.46
C GLU A 302 13.93 -15.18 2.30
N GLU A 303 13.02 -14.22 2.14
CA GLU A 303 12.91 -13.43 0.92
C GLU A 303 13.27 -11.94 1.06
N HIS A 304 13.71 -11.46 2.23
CA HIS A 304 14.03 -10.03 2.44
C HIS A 304 14.95 -9.41 1.37
N LEU A 305 15.92 -10.16 0.83
CA LEU A 305 16.77 -9.71 -0.27
C LEU A 305 15.96 -9.43 -1.54
N ALA A 306 15.08 -10.37 -1.94
CA ALA A 306 14.25 -10.23 -3.13
C ALA A 306 13.17 -9.15 -2.95
N ILE A 307 12.60 -9.06 -1.75
CA ILE A 307 11.63 -8.03 -1.36
C ILE A 307 12.26 -6.63 -1.47
N HIS A 308 13.43 -6.43 -0.85
CA HIS A 308 14.13 -5.15 -0.88
C HIS A 308 14.56 -4.79 -2.32
N ALA A 309 15.10 -5.74 -3.07
CA ALA A 309 15.45 -5.53 -4.47
C ALA A 309 14.23 -5.10 -5.33
N ALA A 310 13.07 -5.73 -5.13
CA ALA A 310 11.85 -5.34 -5.83
C ALA A 310 11.40 -3.93 -5.47
N LEU A 311 11.46 -3.57 -4.18
CA LEU A 311 11.18 -2.22 -3.72
C LEU A 311 12.12 -1.21 -4.37
N ARG A 312 13.44 -1.42 -4.29
CA ARG A 312 14.46 -0.55 -4.91
C ARG A 312 14.34 -0.46 -6.44
N LYS A 313 13.85 -1.51 -7.10
CA LYS A 313 13.59 -1.52 -8.55
C LYS A 313 12.31 -0.78 -8.94
N ALA A 314 11.37 -0.56 -8.01
CA ALA A 314 10.11 0.10 -8.32
C ALA A 314 10.29 1.58 -8.67
N PHE A 315 11.22 2.26 -8.00
CA PHE A 315 11.43 3.70 -8.12
C PHE A 315 12.83 4.11 -7.61
N PRO A 316 13.49 5.13 -8.19
CA PRO A 316 14.79 5.63 -7.72
C PRO A 316 14.62 6.53 -6.49
N PHE A 317 14.31 5.93 -5.33
CA PHE A 317 14.03 6.66 -4.08
C PHE A 317 15.16 7.62 -3.66
N GLU A 318 16.41 7.32 -4.00
CA GLU A 318 17.59 8.14 -3.71
C GLU A 318 17.60 9.52 -4.39
N ASN A 319 16.74 9.73 -5.38
CA ASN A 319 16.53 11.03 -6.01
C ASN A 319 15.58 11.91 -5.18
N CYS A 320 14.67 11.28 -4.43
CA CYS A 320 13.73 11.96 -3.54
C CYS A 320 14.23 12.07 -2.10
N TRP A 321 15.13 11.16 -1.70
CA TRP A 321 15.71 11.05 -0.35
C TRP A 321 17.22 10.80 -0.45
N PRO A 322 18.04 11.86 -0.50
CA PRO A 322 19.50 11.76 -0.69
C PRO A 322 20.24 10.96 0.40
N GLU A 323 19.63 10.78 1.57
CA GLU A 323 20.14 9.95 2.67
C GLU A 323 20.31 8.47 2.28
N LEU A 324 19.58 8.02 1.25
CA LEU A 324 19.68 6.67 0.71
C LEU A 324 20.87 6.48 -0.22
N ARG A 325 21.59 7.56 -0.59
CA ARG A 325 22.74 7.43 -1.49
C ARG A 325 23.96 6.85 -0.76
N PRO A 326 24.69 5.91 -1.39
CA PRO A 326 25.84 5.26 -0.76
C PRO A 326 26.96 6.23 -0.30
N ASP A 327 27.17 7.32 -1.02
CA ASP A 327 28.17 8.35 -0.74
C ASP A 327 27.84 9.20 0.50
N THR A 328 26.56 9.34 0.83
CA THR A 328 26.12 10.04 2.05
C THR A 328 26.42 9.23 3.32
N GLN A 329 26.43 7.89 3.24
CA GLN A 329 26.64 7.01 4.40
C GLN A 329 28.11 6.96 4.88
N GLU A 330 29.09 7.07 3.97
CA GLU A 330 30.52 7.08 4.35
C GLU A 330 30.94 8.33 5.14
N ASN A 331 30.28 9.48 4.91
CA ASN A 331 30.61 10.73 5.59
C ASN A 331 30.02 10.83 7.01
N SER A 332 28.92 10.12 7.32
CA SER A 332 28.33 10.10 8.66
C SER A 332 29.15 9.27 9.65
N SER A 333 29.78 8.19 9.18
CA SER A 333 30.62 7.29 9.98
C SER A 333 32.00 7.87 10.33
N ARG A 334 32.38 9.02 9.75
CA ARG A 334 33.66 9.70 9.96
C ARG A 334 33.58 10.96 10.82
N ARG A 335 32.50 11.21 11.56
CA ARG A 335 32.55 12.25 12.61
C ARG A 335 33.45 11.76 13.75
N PRO A 336 34.63 12.38 13.99
CA PRO A 336 35.41 12.06 15.16
C PRO A 336 34.58 12.45 16.39
N ALA A 337 34.52 11.56 17.38
CA ALA A 337 34.03 11.91 18.70
C ALA A 337 34.75 13.18 19.14
N SER A 338 34.03 14.30 19.25
CA SER A 338 34.57 15.51 19.83
C SER A 338 34.94 15.16 21.26
N ASN A 339 36.24 15.09 21.51
CA ASN A 339 36.79 15.07 22.86
C ASN A 339 36.42 16.41 23.50
N ASP A 340 35.35 16.40 24.29
CA ASP A 340 35.15 17.42 25.30
C ASP A 340 36.28 17.27 26.32
N ARG A 341 37.14 18.28 26.38
CA ARG A 341 38.09 18.54 27.47
C ARG A 341 37.80 19.90 28.07
#